data_AF-A0A6B3EM35-F1
#
_entry.id   AF-A0A6B3EM35-F1
#
_cell.length_a   1.000
_cell.length_b   1.000
_cell.length_c   1.000
_cell.angle_alpha   90.00
_cell.angle_beta   90.00
_cell.angle_gamma   90.00
#
_symmetry.space_group_name_H-M   'P 1'
#
loop_
_entity.id
_entity.type
_entity.pdbx_description
1 polymer ?
#
loop_
_entity_poly.entity_id
_entity_poly.type
_entity_poly.pdbx_seq_one_letter_code
_entity_poly.pdbx_strand_id
1 'polypeptide(L)' 'VPAMSDEAVIVRDQGTIFLGGPPLVKAATGEVVTAEELGGGEVHSRVSGVTDHLAEDDAHALRIVRNIV' A
#
# COMPACT_ATOMS: atom_id res chain seq x y z
N VAL A 1 -11.33 -3.05 2.74
CA VAL A 1 -10.19 -3.45 3.60
C VAL A 1 -9.32 -4.35 2.74
N PRO A 2 -8.12 -3.91 2.31
CA PRO A 2 -7.34 -4.59 1.28
C PRO A 2 -7.03 -6.05 1.61
N ALA A 3 -6.65 -6.35 2.85
CA ALA A 3 -6.31 -7.70 3.30
C ALA A 3 -7.49 -8.71 3.32
N MET A 4 -8.72 -8.25 3.08
CA MET A 4 -9.90 -9.12 3.01
C MET A 4 -10.54 -9.11 1.60
N SER A 5 -9.90 -8.48 0.63
CA SER A 5 -10.34 -8.45 -0.77
C SER A 5 -9.67 -9.58 -1.56
N ASP A 6 -10.34 -10.08 -2.60
CA ASP A 6 -9.76 -11.10 -3.49
C ASP A 6 -8.56 -10.55 -4.28
N GLU A 7 -8.67 -9.30 -4.74
CA GLU A 7 -7.58 -8.56 -5.37
C GLU A 7 -7.53 -7.12 -4.82
N ALA A 8 -6.33 -6.58 -4.65
CA ALA A 8 -6.06 -5.24 -4.15
C ALA A 8 -5.15 -4.44 -5.09
N VAL A 9 -5.59 -3.24 -5.44
CA VAL A 9 -4.84 -2.27 -6.27
C VAL A 9 -4.42 -1.09 -5.40
N ILE A 10 -3.15 -0.71 -5.46
CA ILE A 10 -2.59 0.45 -4.74
C ILE A 10 -1.94 1.42 -5.71
N VAL A 11 -2.10 2.73 -5.47
CA VAL A 11 -1.47 3.78 -6.27
C VAL A 11 -0.10 4.12 -5.67
N ARG A 12 0.94 4.05 -6.49
CA ARG A 12 2.31 4.41 -6.15
C ARG A 12 2.39 5.83 -5.56
N ASP A 13 3.24 6.01 -4.55
CA ASP A 13 3.55 7.30 -3.91
C ASP A 13 2.33 8.05 -3.35
N GLN A 14 1.19 7.36 -3.18
CA GLN A 14 -0.06 7.94 -2.70
C GLN A 14 -0.78 7.01 -1.73
N GLY A 15 -0.84 5.71 -2.03
CA GLY A 15 -1.49 4.71 -1.18
C GLY A 15 -0.54 4.18 -0.10
N THR A 16 -1.04 4.09 1.14
CA THR A 16 -0.31 3.49 2.26
C THR A 16 -1.19 2.55 3.08
N ILE A 17 -0.66 1.40 3.51
CA ILE A 17 -1.35 0.41 4.36
C ILE A 17 -0.44 0.06 5.55
N PHE A 18 -0.94 0.12 6.77
CA PHE A 18 -0.22 -0.35 7.95
C PHE A 18 -1.19 -0.54 9.13
N LEU A 19 -0.83 -1.41 10.07
CA LEU A 19 -1.59 -1.59 11.31
C LEU A 19 -1.34 -0.46 12.32
N GLY A 20 -0.14 0.14 12.26
CA GLY A 20 0.28 1.26 13.09
C GLY A 20 1.14 2.20 12.26
N GLY A 21 0.76 3.48 12.19
CA GLY A 21 1.48 4.46 11.37
C GLY A 21 2.83 4.89 11.95
N PRO A 22 3.61 5.69 11.20
CA PRO A 22 4.94 6.12 11.61
C PRO A 22 5.04 6.74 13.01
N PRO A 23 4.06 7.55 13.49
CA PRO A 23 4.11 8.06 14.86
C PRO A 23 4.07 6.96 15.93
N LEU A 24 3.31 5.88 15.69
CA LEU A 24 3.21 4.75 16.61
C LEU A 24 4.48 3.90 16.58
N VAL A 25 5.03 3.63 15.40
CA VAL A 25 6.31 2.92 15.25
C VAL A 25 7.41 3.67 16.00
N LYS A 26 7.53 4.98 15.78
CA LYS A 26 8.51 5.81 16.50
C LYS A 26 8.31 5.78 18.01
N ALA A 27 7.07 5.85 18.49
CA ALA A 27 6.80 5.81 19.92
C ALA A 27 7.12 4.44 20.56
N ALA A 28 6.92 3.35 19.83
CA ALA A 28 7.09 1.99 20.33
C ALA A 28 8.53 1.46 20.20
N THR A 29 9.21 1.75 19.10
CA THR A 29 10.54 1.18 18.77
C THR A 29 11.65 2.23 18.70
N GLY A 30 11.31 3.52 18.62
CA GLY A 30 12.26 4.61 18.39
C GLY A 30 12.66 4.78 16.92
N GLU A 31 12.16 3.94 16.01
CA GLU A 31 12.51 3.98 14.59
C GLU A 31 11.84 5.18 13.89
N VAL A 32 12.60 5.87 13.04
CA VAL A 32 12.08 6.99 12.24
C VAL A 32 11.95 6.53 10.80
N VAL A 33 10.72 6.25 10.39
CA VAL A 33 10.35 5.82 9.04
C VAL A 33 9.31 6.75 8.45
N THR A 34 9.30 6.89 7.14
CA THR A 34 8.22 7.55 6.41
C THR A 34 7.03 6.61 6.20
N ALA A 35 5.88 7.17 5.80
CA ALA A 35 4.70 6.35 5.50
C ALA A 35 4.92 5.43 4.27
N GLU A 36 5.67 5.92 3.26
CA GLU A 36 5.98 5.16 2.05
C GLU A 36 6.96 4.01 2.34
N GLU A 37 8.00 4.27 3.16
CA GLU A 37 8.93 3.22 3.59
C GLU A 37 8.27 2.17 4.48
N LEU A 38 7.30 2.57 5.32
CA LEU A 38 6.63 1.68 6.25
C LEU A 38 5.59 0.78 5.58
N GLY A 39 4.85 1.31 4.61
CA GLY A 39 3.70 0.61 4.05
C GLY A 39 3.18 1.23 2.75
N GLY A 40 4.08 1.76 1.94
CA GLY A 40 3.75 2.32 0.63
C GLY A 40 3.40 1.25 -0.42
N GLY A 41 3.06 1.74 -1.62
CA GLY A 41 2.63 0.88 -2.72
C GLY A 41 3.71 -0.11 -3.17
N GLU A 42 4.98 0.33 -3.17
CA GLU A 42 6.11 -0.52 -3.55
C GLU A 42 6.37 -1.64 -2.53
N VAL A 43 6.30 -1.31 -1.23
CA VAL A 43 6.48 -2.29 -0.15
C VAL A 43 5.43 -3.40 -0.27
N HIS A 44 4.17 -3.02 -0.47
CA HIS A 44 3.08 -3.99 -0.49
C HIS A 44 2.96 -4.78 -1.79
N SER A 45 3.41 -4.23 -2.92
CA SER A 45 3.35 -4.90 -4.22
C SER A 45 4.58 -5.74 -4.54
N ARG A 46 5.73 -5.50 -3.88
CA ARG A 46 6.98 -6.22 -4.16
C ARG A 46 7.52 -7.04 -3.01
N VAL A 47 7.27 -6.62 -1.76
CA VAL A 47 7.89 -7.26 -0.58
C VAL A 47 6.87 -8.04 0.21
N SER A 48 5.79 -7.40 0.66
CA SER A 48 4.84 -8.06 1.57
C SER A 48 3.75 -8.86 0.87
N GLY A 49 3.43 -8.54 -0.39
CA GLY A 49 2.33 -9.15 -1.14
C GLY A 49 0.94 -8.83 -0.59
N VAL A 50 0.77 -7.68 0.08
CA VAL A 50 -0.56 -7.25 0.59
C VAL A 50 -1.40 -6.63 -0.53
N THR A 51 -0.76 -6.17 -1.60
CA THR A 51 -1.41 -5.61 -2.79
C THR A 51 -0.94 -6.37 -4.01
N ASP A 52 -1.87 -6.71 -4.90
CA ASP A 52 -1.61 -7.51 -6.10
C ASP A 52 -1.16 -6.64 -7.27
N HIS A 53 -1.63 -5.39 -7.33
CA HIS A 53 -1.38 -4.48 -8.43
C HIS A 53 -0.87 -3.12 -7.97
N LEU A 54 0.22 -2.66 -8.58
CA LEU A 54 0.76 -1.31 -8.41
C LEU A 54 0.35 -0.43 -9.58
N ALA A 55 -0.51 0.55 -9.33
CA ALA A 55 -0.91 1.56 -10.28
C ALA A 55 0.01 2.78 -10.20
N GLU A 56 0.21 3.44 -11.34
CA GLU A 56 1.06 4.64 -11.46
C GLU A 56 0.27 5.93 -11.16
N ASP A 57 -1.04 5.89 -11.34
CA ASP A 57 -1.97 6.98 -11.04
C ASP A 57 -3.41 6.43 -10.86
N ASP A 58 -4.33 7.29 -10.43
CA ASP A 58 -5.73 6.91 -10.19
C ASP A 58 -6.43 6.40 -11.46
N ALA A 59 -6.12 6.97 -12.63
CA ALA A 59 -6.72 6.56 -13.89
C ALA A 59 -6.24 5.17 -14.33
N HIS A 60 -4.99 4.84 -14.05
CA HIS A 60 -4.43 3.51 -14.20
C HIS A 60 -5.08 2.53 -13.22
N ALA A 61 -5.23 2.89 -11.95
CA ALA A 61 -5.89 2.05 -10.96
C ALA A 61 -7.32 1.68 -11.39
N LEU A 62 -8.10 2.66 -11.86
CA LEU A 62 -9.46 2.42 -12.36
C LEU A 62 -9.49 1.51 -13.59
N ARG A 63 -8.48 1.59 -14.48
CA ARG A 63 -8.36 0.66 -15.62
C ARG A 63 -8.06 -0.76 -15.16
N ILE A 64 -7.15 -0.94 -14.20
CA ILE A 64 -6.82 -2.25 -13.63
C ILE A 64 -8.08 -2.86 -13.01
N VAL A 65 -8.77 -2.12 -12.14
CA VAL A 65 -9.99 -2.60 -11.47
C VAL A 65 -11.08 -3.00 -12.48
N ARG A 66 -11.24 -2.26 -13.58
CA ARG A 66 -12.19 -2.63 -14.64
C ARG A 66 -11.81 -3.88 -15.43
N ASN A 67 -10.53 -4.24 -15.47
CA ASN A 67 -10.05 -5.44 -16.16
C ASN A 67 -10.16 -6.70 -15.29
N ILE A 68 -10.31 -6.54 -13.96
CA ILE A 68 -10.50 -7.65 -13.02
C ILE A 68 -11.93 -8.24 -13.13
N VAL A 69 -12.92 -7.42 -13.51
CA VAL A 69 -14.36 -7.78 -13.60
C VAL A 69 -14.75 -8.27 -14.98
#